data_AF-A0A9W9Z7S9-F1
#
_entry.id   AF-A0A9W9Z7S9-F1
#
_cell.length_a   1.000
_cell.length_b   1.000
_cell.length_c   1.000
_cell.angle_alpha   90.00
_cell.angle_beta   90.00
_cell.angle_gamma   90.00
#
_symmetry.space_group_name_H-M   'P 1'
#
loop_
_entity.id
_entity.type
_entity.pdbx_description
1 polymer ?
#
loop_
_entity_poly.entity_id
_entity_poly.type
_entity_poly.pdbx_seq_one_letter_code
_entity_poly.pdbx_strand_id
1 'polypeptide(L)'
;MRCCGTTQSTAVPSCQTLCSQSPLPSSGVYWIDPDNGSQANAFKAYCDMETYGGGWTLVWSYTFTNYNPFRDKSNAITPRPNWQVNSNVNVPISTTPPLKETDYNAMNFSQWKQLGRQVLIKSNINNWLVCHPGTGSLVDWQEGDVSCQIVKHVTDTCKDKSAPSKFSPSPGYGPMFYTSRYFNSTYYYFDGFTGNHWPTHDPCGKNQGNHVKNVVSPHGNIFIRA
;
A
#
# COMPACT_ATOMS: atom_id res chain seq x y z
N MET A 1 7.53 -32.42 7.38
CA MET A 1 7.12 -31.11 6.85
C MET A 1 7.31 -30.10 7.98
N ARG A 2 8.27 -29.17 7.89
CA ARG A 2 8.43 -28.10 8.90
C ARG A 2 7.46 -26.99 8.55
N CYS A 3 6.59 -26.60 9.47
CA CYS A 3 5.67 -25.49 9.28
C CYS A 3 6.44 -24.17 9.51
N CYS A 4 6.94 -23.60 8.41
CA CYS A 4 7.61 -22.30 8.42
C CYS A 4 6.61 -21.18 8.76
N GLY A 5 7.05 -20.19 9.54
CA GLY A 5 6.27 -19.00 9.86
C GLY A 5 5.06 -19.22 10.77
N THR A 6 4.84 -20.42 11.33
CA THR A 6 3.70 -20.66 12.25
C THR A 6 3.97 -20.22 13.67
N THR A 7 5.23 -20.12 14.06
CA THR A 7 5.68 -19.70 15.39
C THR A 7 6.80 -18.68 15.27
N GLN A 8 7.07 -17.93 16.34
CA GLN A 8 8.19 -17.01 16.38
C GLN A 8 9.53 -17.72 16.12
N SER A 9 9.73 -18.92 16.67
CA SER A 9 10.94 -19.73 16.47
C SER A 9 11.10 -20.29 15.05
N THR A 10 10.04 -20.25 14.25
CA THR A 10 10.04 -20.70 12.85
C THR A 10 9.82 -19.54 11.88
N ALA A 11 9.98 -18.30 12.34
CA ALA A 11 9.85 -17.11 11.51
C ALA A 11 10.76 -17.20 10.28
N VAL A 12 10.25 -16.66 9.17
CA VAL A 12 10.93 -16.61 7.87
C VAL A 12 11.23 -15.17 7.47
N PRO A 13 12.21 -14.92 6.58
CA PRO A 13 12.55 -13.54 6.21
C PRO A 13 11.40 -12.70 5.67
N SER A 14 10.49 -13.30 4.89
CA SER A 14 9.36 -12.58 4.31
C SER A 14 8.26 -13.53 3.82
N CYS A 15 7.08 -12.96 3.49
CA CYS A 15 6.04 -13.70 2.79
C CYS A 15 6.52 -14.27 1.44
N GLN A 16 7.47 -13.60 0.77
CA GLN A 16 8.07 -14.10 -0.47
C GLN A 16 8.79 -15.42 -0.26
N THR A 17 9.49 -15.59 0.88
CA THR A 17 10.16 -16.85 1.23
C THR A 17 9.16 -17.99 1.45
N LEU A 18 8.00 -17.71 2.04
CA LEU A 18 6.93 -18.69 2.20
C LEU A 18 6.34 -19.10 0.84
N CYS A 19 6.23 -18.15 -0.09
CA CYS A 19 5.66 -18.39 -1.43
C CYS A 19 6.51 -19.35 -2.29
N SER A 20 7.77 -19.62 -1.93
CA SER A 20 8.63 -20.58 -2.63
C SER A 20 8.54 -22.01 -2.07
N GLN A 21 7.66 -22.27 -1.10
CA GLN A 21 7.54 -23.59 -0.48
C GLN A 21 6.62 -24.52 -1.27
N SER A 22 6.84 -25.83 -1.08
CA SER A 22 6.01 -26.88 -1.64
C SER A 22 5.54 -27.82 -0.51
N PRO A 23 4.21 -27.91 -0.23
CA PRO A 23 3.14 -27.17 -0.91
C PRO A 23 3.15 -25.66 -0.60
N LEU A 24 2.58 -24.86 -1.52
CA LEU A 24 2.39 -23.42 -1.34
C LEU A 24 1.42 -23.17 -0.16
N PRO A 25 1.79 -22.37 0.86
CA PRO A 25 0.88 -21.99 1.93
C PRO A 25 -0.27 -21.10 1.42
N SER A 26 -1.45 -21.20 2.04
CA SER A 26 -2.54 -20.27 1.77
C SER A 26 -2.23 -18.86 2.30
N SER A 27 -2.94 -17.85 1.80
CA SER A 27 -2.90 -16.51 2.39
C SER A 27 -3.29 -16.56 3.88
N GLY A 28 -2.67 -15.73 4.71
CA GLY A 28 -2.90 -15.77 6.16
C GLY A 28 -1.84 -15.03 6.97
N VAL A 29 -1.94 -15.13 8.30
CA VAL A 29 -0.99 -14.48 9.22
C VAL A 29 0.15 -15.43 9.55
N TYR A 30 1.37 -14.97 9.34
CA TYR A 30 2.60 -15.71 9.59
C TYR A 30 3.59 -14.87 10.39
N TRP A 31 4.51 -15.53 11.08
CA TRP A 31 5.68 -14.93 11.70
C TRP A 31 6.77 -14.69 10.64
N ILE A 32 7.22 -13.45 10.57
CA ILE A 32 8.32 -13.03 9.70
C ILE A 32 9.43 -12.36 10.51
N ASP A 33 10.66 -12.44 9.99
CA ASP A 33 11.87 -11.86 10.55
C ASP A 33 12.73 -11.23 9.44
N PRO A 34 12.40 -10.00 8.99
CA PRO A 34 13.00 -9.42 7.79
C PRO A 34 14.47 -9.02 7.94
N ASP A 35 14.99 -8.85 9.16
CA ASP A 35 16.41 -8.56 9.38
C ASP A 35 17.26 -9.84 9.47
N ASN A 36 16.61 -11.01 9.55
CA ASN A 36 17.23 -12.33 9.61
C ASN A 36 18.25 -12.46 10.75
N GLY A 37 18.07 -11.67 11.81
CA GLY A 37 18.90 -11.62 13.00
C GLY A 37 18.37 -12.55 14.09
N SER A 38 18.10 -11.98 15.26
CA SER A 38 17.53 -12.75 16.36
C SER A 38 16.03 -12.84 16.22
N GLN A 39 15.47 -14.04 16.13
CA GLN A 39 14.02 -14.26 16.09
C GLN A 39 13.23 -13.65 17.27
N ALA A 40 13.90 -13.15 18.32
CA ALA A 40 13.28 -12.40 19.40
C ALA A 40 12.51 -11.15 18.92
N ASN A 41 12.91 -10.54 17.80
CA ASN A 41 12.22 -9.39 17.20
C ASN A 41 11.29 -9.77 16.03
N ALA A 42 11.16 -11.05 15.70
CA ALA A 42 10.22 -11.52 14.70
C ALA A 42 8.79 -11.12 15.11
N PHE A 43 7.94 -10.88 14.12
CA PHE A 43 6.59 -10.38 14.34
C PHE A 43 5.61 -10.99 13.34
N LYS A 44 4.31 -10.83 13.62
CA LYS A 44 3.24 -11.33 12.74
C LYS A 44 2.96 -10.35 11.61
N ALA A 45 2.82 -10.87 10.39
CA ALA A 45 2.35 -10.13 9.23
C ALA A 45 1.35 -10.95 8.44
N TYR A 46 0.43 -10.28 7.75
CA TYR A 46 -0.44 -10.93 6.79
C TYR A 46 0.29 -11.12 5.46
N CYS A 47 0.27 -12.36 4.95
CA CYS A 47 0.81 -12.73 3.66
C CYS A 47 -0.31 -13.02 2.66
N ASP A 48 -0.30 -12.31 1.53
CA ASP A 48 -1.12 -12.64 0.36
C ASP A 48 -0.29 -13.53 -0.58
N MET A 49 -0.69 -14.81 -0.68
CA MET A 49 -0.01 -15.86 -1.44
C MET A 49 -0.66 -16.11 -2.82
N GLU A 50 -1.68 -15.34 -3.18
CA GLU A 50 -2.50 -15.59 -4.37
C GLU A 50 -2.41 -14.46 -5.39
N THR A 51 -2.49 -13.20 -4.92
CA THR A 51 -2.55 -12.05 -5.82
C THR A 51 -1.25 -11.90 -6.60
N TYR A 52 -1.34 -11.91 -7.93
CA TYR A 52 -0.22 -11.65 -8.83
C TYR A 52 1.06 -12.45 -8.49
N GLY A 53 0.88 -13.76 -8.31
CA GLY A 53 1.96 -14.71 -7.98
C GLY A 53 2.33 -14.80 -6.50
N GLY A 54 1.61 -14.09 -5.62
CA GLY A 54 1.77 -14.22 -4.17
C GLY A 54 3.07 -13.64 -3.61
N GLY A 55 3.37 -14.02 -2.36
CA GLY A 55 4.58 -13.59 -1.64
C GLY A 55 4.51 -12.17 -1.08
N TRP A 56 3.33 -11.56 -1.09
CA TRP A 56 3.13 -10.17 -0.69
C TRP A 56 2.96 -10.05 0.82
N THR A 57 3.75 -9.17 1.45
CA THR A 57 3.59 -8.83 2.87
C THR A 57 2.73 -7.59 3.00
N LEU A 58 1.61 -7.65 3.71
CA LEU A 58 0.77 -6.47 3.99
C LEU A 58 1.51 -5.52 4.94
N VAL A 59 1.79 -4.31 4.49
CA VAL A 59 2.52 -3.31 5.28
C VAL A 59 1.65 -2.13 5.69
N TRP A 60 0.53 -1.89 5.01
CA TRP A 60 -0.39 -0.82 5.35
C TRP A 60 -1.81 -1.13 4.92
N SER A 61 -2.77 -0.85 5.80
CA SER A 61 -4.20 -0.80 5.51
C SER A 61 -4.76 0.52 6.02
N TYR A 62 -5.59 1.18 5.22
CA TYR A 62 -6.19 2.47 5.54
C TYR A 62 -7.63 2.55 5.06
N THR A 63 -8.39 3.42 5.73
CA THR A 63 -9.72 3.87 5.31
C THR A 63 -9.71 5.39 5.12
N PHE A 64 -10.89 6.00 5.02
CA PHE A 64 -11.09 7.41 4.73
C PHE A 64 -11.85 8.10 5.86
N THR A 65 -11.45 9.30 6.23
CA THR A 65 -12.15 10.10 7.26
C THR A 65 -13.51 10.60 6.78
N ASN A 66 -13.68 10.87 5.47
CA ASN A 66 -14.93 11.39 4.93
C ASN A 66 -15.19 10.95 3.47
N TYR A 67 -15.52 9.68 3.30
CA TYR A 67 -15.65 9.04 1.98
C TYR A 67 -16.81 9.58 1.12
N ASN A 68 -17.98 9.84 1.70
CA ASN A 68 -19.18 10.21 0.92
C ASN A 68 -19.00 11.53 0.15
N PRO A 69 -18.61 12.65 0.80
CA PRO A 69 -18.15 13.84 0.12
C PRO A 69 -16.64 13.71 -0.17
N PHE A 70 -16.24 12.76 -1.01
CA PHE A 70 -14.84 12.36 -1.18
C PHE A 70 -13.85 13.49 -1.48
N ARG A 71 -14.31 14.56 -2.12
CA ARG A 71 -13.49 15.74 -2.49
C ARG A 71 -13.56 16.87 -1.45
N ASP A 72 -14.24 16.66 -0.34
CA ASP A 72 -14.28 17.62 0.75
C ASP A 72 -12.92 17.67 1.45
N LYS A 73 -12.54 18.86 1.91
CA LYS A 73 -11.25 19.09 2.57
C LYS A 73 -11.05 18.30 3.86
N SER A 74 -12.13 17.83 4.46
CA SER A 74 -12.11 16.98 5.66
C SER A 74 -11.82 15.51 5.35
N ASN A 75 -11.77 15.12 4.08
CA ASN A 75 -11.44 13.76 3.68
C ASN A 75 -9.91 13.56 3.62
N ALA A 76 -9.43 12.50 4.24
CA ALA A 76 -8.04 12.07 4.30
C ALA A 76 -7.97 10.54 4.44
N ILE A 77 -6.85 9.94 4.06
CA ILE A 77 -6.56 8.54 4.42
C ILE A 77 -6.27 8.44 5.92
N THR A 78 -6.64 7.33 6.56
CA THR A 78 -6.35 7.11 7.98
C THR A 78 -6.33 5.62 8.36
N PRO A 79 -5.39 5.18 9.23
CA PRO A 79 -4.22 5.92 9.70
C PRO A 79 -3.16 6.01 8.60
N ARG A 80 -2.15 6.86 8.81
CA ARG A 80 -0.96 6.92 7.95
C ARG A 80 0.23 6.16 8.56
N PRO A 81 1.18 5.68 7.75
CA PRO A 81 2.49 5.27 8.24
C PRO A 81 3.28 6.45 8.83
N ASN A 82 4.32 6.13 9.58
CA ASN A 82 5.25 7.09 10.19
C ASN A 82 6.25 7.70 9.19
N TRP A 83 5.93 7.74 7.89
CA TRP A 83 6.73 8.43 6.89
C TRP A 83 6.73 9.96 7.12
N GLN A 84 7.74 10.62 6.57
CA GLN A 84 7.92 12.07 6.72
C GLN A 84 7.00 12.82 5.76
N VAL A 85 6.18 13.71 6.31
CA VAL A 85 5.23 14.58 5.60
C VAL A 85 5.20 15.94 6.29
N ASN A 86 4.49 16.90 5.70
CA ASN A 86 4.28 18.22 6.28
C ASN A 86 3.74 18.14 7.73
N SER A 87 4.16 19.07 8.59
CA SER A 87 3.77 19.10 10.01
C SER A 87 2.27 19.33 10.25
N ASN A 88 1.53 19.85 9.26
CA ASN A 88 0.08 20.03 9.35
C ASN A 88 -0.71 18.73 9.23
N VAL A 89 -0.12 17.65 8.70
CA VAL A 89 -0.80 16.36 8.53
C VAL A 89 -1.23 15.82 9.89
N ASN A 90 -2.54 15.63 10.05
CA ASN A 90 -3.17 15.49 11.36
C ASN A 90 -3.92 14.17 11.59
N VAL A 91 -3.92 13.25 10.62
CA VAL A 91 -4.43 11.89 10.86
C VAL A 91 -3.48 11.08 11.75
N PRO A 92 -4.02 10.11 12.54
CA PRO A 92 -3.21 9.24 13.38
C PRO A 92 -2.11 8.50 12.61
N ILE A 93 -0.98 8.31 13.29
CA ILE A 93 0.14 7.50 12.81
C ILE A 93 0.00 6.09 13.39
N SER A 94 0.22 5.06 12.57
CA SER A 94 0.37 3.68 13.02
C SER A 94 1.79 3.16 12.72
N THR A 95 2.30 2.34 13.63
CA THR A 95 3.54 1.55 13.49
C THR A 95 3.31 0.07 13.79
N THR A 96 2.05 -0.35 13.90
CA THR A 96 1.63 -1.72 14.14
C THR A 96 1.36 -2.42 12.79
N PRO A 97 1.97 -3.59 12.52
CA PRO A 97 1.68 -4.34 11.30
C PRO A 97 0.19 -4.76 11.23
N PRO A 98 -0.52 -4.45 10.13
CA PRO A 98 -1.89 -4.93 9.94
C PRO A 98 -1.93 -6.44 9.68
N LEU A 99 -2.88 -7.15 10.31
CA LEU A 99 -3.02 -8.61 10.21
C LEU A 99 -4.12 -9.07 9.25
N LYS A 100 -4.83 -8.14 8.62
CA LYS A 100 -5.81 -8.36 7.55
C LYS A 100 -6.07 -7.06 6.80
N GLU A 101 -6.69 -7.13 5.62
CA GLU A 101 -6.92 -5.96 4.77
C GLU A 101 -7.83 -4.88 5.38
N THR A 102 -8.64 -5.21 6.39
CA THR A 102 -9.51 -4.27 7.13
C THR A 102 -9.03 -3.95 8.54
N ASP A 103 -7.82 -4.36 8.89
CA ASP A 103 -7.14 -3.96 10.12
C ASP A 103 -6.35 -2.68 9.83
N TYR A 104 -7.00 -1.52 9.95
CA TYR A 104 -6.48 -0.23 9.53
C TYR A 104 -5.29 0.21 10.40
N ASN A 105 -4.10 -0.24 9.99
CA ASN A 105 -2.84 -0.11 10.69
C ASN A 105 -1.68 -0.08 9.68
N ALA A 106 -0.52 0.39 10.11
CA ALA A 106 0.66 0.52 9.26
C ALA A 106 1.89 -0.04 9.99
N MET A 107 2.63 -0.94 9.34
CA MET A 107 3.96 -1.35 9.77
C MET A 107 4.90 -0.14 9.77
N ASN A 108 5.85 -0.10 10.70
CA ASN A 108 6.88 0.93 10.74
C ASN A 108 7.57 1.07 9.36
N PHE A 109 7.50 2.26 8.78
CA PHE A 109 7.91 2.54 7.42
C PHE A 109 9.38 2.19 7.16
N SER A 110 10.26 2.33 8.15
CA SER A 110 11.68 1.98 8.01
C SER A 110 11.93 0.48 7.81
N GLN A 111 10.98 -0.38 8.18
CA GLN A 111 11.05 -1.83 7.99
C GLN A 111 10.68 -2.26 6.57
N TRP A 112 9.95 -1.43 5.82
CA TRP A 112 9.41 -1.78 4.50
C TRP A 112 10.52 -2.20 3.52
N LYS A 113 11.67 -1.50 3.55
CA LYS A 113 12.83 -1.79 2.69
C LYS A 113 13.49 -3.15 2.96
N GLN A 114 13.25 -3.75 4.12
CA GLN A 114 13.75 -5.09 4.44
C GLN A 114 12.93 -6.16 3.72
N LEU A 115 11.68 -5.85 3.35
CA LEU A 115 10.77 -6.76 2.67
C LEU A 115 10.91 -6.72 1.14
N GLY A 116 11.45 -5.62 0.59
CA GLY A 116 11.67 -5.45 -0.84
C GLY A 116 11.30 -4.06 -1.36
N ARG A 117 11.13 -3.93 -2.68
CA ARG A 117 10.78 -2.66 -3.34
C ARG A 117 9.62 -2.78 -4.33
N GLN A 118 9.15 -3.98 -4.63
CA GLN A 118 7.93 -4.14 -5.41
C GLN A 118 6.74 -3.77 -4.54
N VAL A 119 5.82 -2.99 -5.09
CA VAL A 119 4.64 -2.48 -4.40
C VAL A 119 3.39 -3.01 -5.08
N LEU A 120 2.51 -3.65 -4.31
CA LEU A 120 1.15 -3.95 -4.72
C LEU A 120 0.20 -3.01 -3.98
N ILE A 121 -0.62 -2.29 -4.74
CA ILE A 121 -1.67 -1.40 -4.24
C ILE A 121 -3.00 -2.07 -4.52
N LYS A 122 -3.74 -2.44 -3.47
CA LYS A 122 -5.13 -2.88 -3.57
C LYS A 122 -6.04 -1.77 -3.05
N SER A 123 -7.19 -1.60 -3.70
CA SER A 123 -8.24 -0.72 -3.20
C SER A 123 -9.59 -1.29 -3.63
N ASN A 124 -10.61 -1.14 -2.80
CA ASN A 124 -11.98 -1.47 -3.21
C ASN A 124 -12.69 -0.28 -3.87
N ILE A 125 -12.01 0.86 -4.04
CA ILE A 125 -12.55 2.06 -4.70
C ILE A 125 -11.74 2.51 -5.93
N ASN A 126 -10.62 1.85 -6.23
CA ASN A 126 -9.78 2.14 -7.40
C ASN A 126 -9.04 0.88 -7.90
N ASN A 127 -8.54 0.91 -9.14
CA ASN A 127 -7.85 -0.20 -9.79
C ASN A 127 -6.57 -0.61 -9.05
N TRP A 128 -6.30 -1.91 -9.01
CA TRP A 128 -5.11 -2.43 -8.32
C TRP A 128 -3.88 -2.26 -9.20
N LEU A 129 -2.77 -1.89 -8.57
CA LEU A 129 -1.50 -1.64 -9.25
C LEU A 129 -0.42 -2.55 -8.70
N VAL A 130 0.43 -3.09 -9.58
CA VAL A 130 1.75 -3.58 -9.19
C VAL A 130 2.78 -2.63 -9.79
N CYS A 131 3.65 -2.09 -8.94
CA CYS A 131 4.68 -1.12 -9.32
C CYS A 131 6.07 -1.65 -8.96
N HIS A 132 6.96 -1.61 -9.93
CA HIS A 132 8.39 -1.86 -9.76
C HIS A 132 9.13 -0.53 -9.64
N PRO A 133 10.17 -0.45 -8.79
CA PRO A 133 10.99 0.75 -8.68
C PRO A 133 11.76 1.00 -9.99
N GLY A 134 11.97 2.27 -10.30
CA GLY A 134 12.86 2.71 -11.38
C GLY A 134 13.87 3.70 -10.80
N THR A 135 13.83 4.95 -11.26
CA THR A 135 14.51 6.06 -10.58
C THR A 135 13.74 6.56 -9.36
N GLY A 136 12.45 6.21 -9.26
CA GLY A 136 11.60 6.46 -8.09
C GLY A 136 11.21 5.18 -7.36
N SER A 137 10.88 5.31 -6.08
CA SER A 137 10.52 4.22 -5.18
C SER A 137 9.71 4.72 -3.99
N LEU A 138 8.52 4.14 -3.76
CA LEU A 138 7.74 4.41 -2.54
C LEU A 138 8.50 3.95 -1.29
N VAL A 139 9.14 2.78 -1.36
CA VAL A 139 9.79 2.16 -0.21
C VAL A 139 11.07 2.89 0.19
N ASP A 140 11.82 3.39 -0.80
CA ASP A 140 13.03 4.19 -0.56
C ASP A 140 12.71 5.70 -0.42
N TRP A 141 11.43 6.07 -0.51
CA TRP A 141 10.94 7.45 -0.41
C TRP A 141 11.61 8.41 -1.41
N GLN A 142 11.81 7.93 -2.64
CA GLN A 142 12.57 8.61 -3.69
C GLN A 142 11.66 8.99 -4.85
N GLU A 143 11.61 10.28 -5.19
CA GLU A 143 10.89 10.76 -6.38
C GLU A 143 11.53 10.26 -7.67
N GLY A 144 10.70 9.86 -8.65
CA GLY A 144 11.19 9.46 -9.96
C GLY A 144 10.23 8.56 -10.73
N ASP A 145 10.78 7.86 -11.72
CA ASP A 145 10.07 6.90 -12.56
C ASP A 145 9.83 5.58 -11.84
N VAL A 146 8.62 5.05 -11.99
CA VAL A 146 8.23 3.71 -11.55
C VAL A 146 7.55 3.00 -12.72
N SER A 147 7.68 1.68 -12.78
CA SER A 147 6.98 0.87 -13.79
C SER A 147 5.77 0.21 -13.14
N CYS A 148 4.58 0.78 -13.33
CA CYS A 148 3.35 0.19 -12.82
C CYS A 148 2.55 -0.52 -13.90
N GLN A 149 1.75 -1.51 -13.47
CA GLN A 149 0.77 -2.22 -14.27
C GLN A 149 -0.56 -2.27 -13.51
N ILE A 150 -1.68 -2.10 -14.23
CA ILE A 150 -3.00 -2.36 -13.65
C ILE A 150 -3.21 -3.87 -13.65
N VAL A 151 -3.23 -4.47 -12.47
CA VAL A 151 -3.38 -5.93 -12.31
C VAL A 151 -4.82 -6.36 -12.03
N LYS A 152 -5.70 -5.41 -11.68
CA LYS A 152 -7.14 -5.63 -11.54
C LYS A 152 -7.91 -4.34 -11.77
N HIS A 153 -8.91 -4.39 -12.65
CA HIS A 153 -9.89 -3.32 -12.77
C HIS A 153 -11.01 -3.53 -11.74
N VAL A 154 -11.19 -2.55 -10.85
CA VAL A 154 -12.26 -2.57 -9.83
C VAL A 154 -13.53 -1.90 -10.36
N THR A 155 -13.39 -1.12 -11.44
CA THR A 155 -14.49 -0.49 -12.17
C THR A 155 -14.22 -0.52 -13.67
N ASP A 156 -15.30 -0.42 -14.44
CA ASP A 156 -15.26 -0.30 -15.90
C ASP A 156 -14.95 1.13 -16.37
N THR A 157 -14.97 2.08 -15.44
CA THR A 157 -14.62 3.48 -15.70
C THR A 157 -13.16 3.58 -16.13
N CYS A 158 -12.89 4.20 -17.28
CA CYS A 158 -11.54 4.49 -17.78
C CYS A 158 -10.66 3.25 -17.98
N LYS A 159 -11.25 2.12 -18.42
CA LYS A 159 -10.55 0.88 -18.78
C LYS A 159 -9.42 1.04 -19.79
N ASP A 160 -9.49 2.06 -20.64
CA ASP A 160 -8.48 2.38 -21.66
C ASP A 160 -7.21 3.03 -21.10
N LYS A 161 -7.20 3.41 -19.82
CA LYS A 161 -6.08 4.14 -19.21
C LYS A 161 -4.94 3.22 -18.79
N SER A 162 -3.73 3.63 -19.17
CA SER A 162 -2.49 3.02 -18.72
C SER A 162 -2.21 3.32 -17.25
N ALA A 163 -1.47 2.43 -16.60
CA ALA A 163 -1.00 2.61 -15.23
C ALA A 163 -0.14 3.89 -15.05
N PRO A 164 -0.02 4.43 -13.83
CA PRO A 164 0.92 5.51 -13.53
C PRO A 164 2.37 5.11 -13.79
N SER A 165 3.24 6.09 -14.04
CA SER A 165 4.65 5.88 -14.37
C SER A 165 5.61 6.70 -13.52
N LYS A 166 5.09 7.50 -12.58
CA LYS A 166 5.85 8.37 -11.68
C LYS A 166 5.39 8.17 -10.25
N PHE A 167 6.34 8.29 -9.34
CA PHE A 167 6.12 8.37 -7.92
C PHE A 167 6.71 9.66 -7.38
N SER A 168 6.01 10.32 -6.47
CA SER A 168 6.55 11.41 -5.66
C SER A 168 6.18 11.17 -4.21
N PRO A 169 7.12 11.32 -3.27
CA PRO A 169 6.79 11.33 -1.84
C PRO A 169 5.86 12.51 -1.47
N SER A 170 5.74 13.50 -2.37
CA SER A 170 5.14 14.83 -2.21
C SER A 170 5.62 15.56 -0.97
N PRO A 171 6.20 16.78 -1.09
CA PRO A 171 6.47 17.61 0.08
C PRO A 171 5.18 18.12 0.78
N GLY A 172 3.99 17.75 0.30
CA GLY A 172 2.69 18.08 0.87
C GLY A 172 2.23 17.09 1.96
N TYR A 173 1.01 16.56 1.78
CA TYR A 173 0.28 15.84 2.82
C TYR A 173 0.32 14.30 2.68
N GLY A 174 1.05 13.78 1.69
CA GLY A 174 1.33 12.36 1.52
C GLY A 174 1.81 11.97 0.11
N PRO A 175 2.25 10.71 -0.09
CA PRO A 175 2.82 10.27 -1.36
C PRO A 175 1.78 10.13 -2.47
N MET A 176 2.23 10.11 -3.73
CA MET A 176 1.37 9.98 -4.90
C MET A 176 1.97 9.16 -6.05
N PHE A 177 1.09 8.50 -6.81
CA PHE A 177 1.38 7.84 -8.09
C PHE A 177 0.65 8.56 -9.23
N TYR A 178 1.41 8.98 -10.24
CA TYR A 178 0.93 9.81 -11.36
C TYR A 178 1.65 9.48 -12.68
N THR A 179 1.32 10.16 -13.79
CA THR A 179 2.00 9.99 -15.10
C THR A 179 2.79 11.23 -15.53
N SER A 180 2.13 12.22 -16.13
CA SER A 180 2.80 13.37 -16.78
C SER A 180 2.83 14.64 -15.93
N ARG A 181 1.66 15.17 -15.55
CA ARG A 181 1.52 16.46 -14.87
C ARG A 181 1.22 16.25 -13.40
N TYR A 182 2.10 16.76 -12.54
CA TYR A 182 1.90 16.79 -11.09
C TYR A 182 0.47 17.24 -10.74
N PHE A 183 -0.17 16.54 -9.81
CA PHE A 183 -1.60 16.59 -9.44
C PHE A 183 -2.64 16.31 -10.53
N ASN A 184 -2.48 16.77 -11.77
CA ASN A 184 -3.49 16.63 -12.81
C ASN A 184 -3.55 15.23 -13.45
N SER A 185 -2.53 14.40 -13.23
CA SER A 185 -2.45 13.04 -13.76
C SER A 185 -2.38 11.96 -12.67
N THR A 186 -3.05 12.20 -11.54
CA THR A 186 -2.90 11.40 -10.32
C THR A 186 -3.92 10.27 -10.25
N TYR A 187 -3.42 9.06 -9.99
CA TYR A 187 -4.23 7.85 -9.78
C TYR A 187 -4.44 7.56 -8.31
N TYR A 188 -3.35 7.67 -7.53
CA TYR A 188 -3.34 7.53 -6.09
C TYR A 188 -2.65 8.73 -5.46
N TYR A 189 -3.28 9.33 -4.46
CA TYR A 189 -2.68 10.33 -3.57
C TYR A 189 -3.14 10.05 -2.14
N PHE A 190 -2.17 9.78 -1.28
CA PHE A 190 -2.40 9.32 0.08
C PHE A 190 -2.39 10.50 1.06
N ASP A 191 -3.29 11.46 0.83
CA ASP A 191 -3.43 12.68 1.63
C ASP A 191 -3.88 12.37 3.07
N GLY A 192 -3.05 12.71 4.06
CA GLY A 192 -3.36 12.54 5.48
C GLY A 192 -3.83 13.82 6.19
N PHE A 193 -4.16 14.90 5.48
CA PHE A 193 -4.54 16.18 6.07
C PHE A 193 -6.04 16.47 5.88
N THR A 194 -6.71 16.85 6.95
CA THR A 194 -8.16 17.14 6.95
C THR A 194 -8.48 18.64 6.91
N GLY A 195 -7.48 19.50 6.65
CA GLY A 195 -7.67 20.94 6.57
C GLY A 195 -7.68 21.51 5.15
N ASN A 196 -7.16 20.78 4.17
CA ASN A 196 -7.06 21.21 2.78
C ASN A 196 -6.84 20.01 1.85
N HIS A 197 -7.18 20.15 0.56
CA HIS A 197 -7.13 19.07 -0.46
C HIS A 197 -7.95 17.83 -0.09
N TRP A 198 -7.74 16.71 -0.78
CA TRP A 198 -8.43 15.43 -0.54
C TRP A 198 -7.56 14.30 -1.11
N PRO A 199 -7.69 13.06 -0.60
CA PRO A 199 -6.98 11.91 -1.16
C PRO A 199 -7.52 11.56 -2.55
N THR A 200 -6.68 10.98 -3.41
CA THR A 200 -7.07 10.62 -4.77
C THR A 200 -7.09 9.10 -4.92
N HIS A 201 -8.20 8.58 -5.44
CA HIS A 201 -8.40 7.19 -5.83
C HIS A 201 -9.12 7.16 -7.18
N ASP A 202 -8.44 7.64 -8.23
CA ASP A 202 -9.04 7.93 -9.53
C ASP A 202 -8.56 6.94 -10.60
N PRO A 203 -9.42 6.03 -11.10
CA PRO A 203 -9.07 5.07 -12.15
C PRO A 203 -8.75 5.75 -13.49
N CYS A 204 -9.16 7.00 -13.67
CA CYS A 204 -8.91 7.78 -14.88
C CYS A 204 -7.60 8.56 -14.84
N GLY A 205 -6.95 8.64 -13.68
CA GLY A 205 -5.73 9.41 -13.50
C GLY A 205 -5.90 10.91 -13.76
N LYS A 206 -6.99 11.53 -13.28
CA LYS A 206 -7.31 12.96 -13.51
C LYS A 206 -7.42 13.76 -12.22
N ASN A 207 -7.13 13.13 -11.08
CA ASN A 207 -7.40 13.69 -9.75
C ASN A 207 -8.84 14.21 -9.59
N GLN A 208 -9.80 13.39 -9.99
CA GLN A 208 -11.22 13.66 -9.84
C GLN A 208 -11.88 12.63 -8.92
N GLY A 209 -13.15 12.90 -8.54
CA GLY A 209 -13.98 12.00 -7.74
C GLY A 209 -14.55 10.82 -8.52
N ASN A 210 -13.72 10.10 -9.29
CA ASN A 210 -14.12 8.94 -10.09
C ASN A 210 -13.92 7.59 -9.36
N HIS A 211 -13.59 7.63 -8.06
CA HIS A 211 -13.55 6.43 -7.23
C HIS A 211 -14.90 5.70 -7.30
N VAL A 212 -14.89 4.38 -7.10
CA VAL A 212 -16.13 3.61 -6.98
C VAL A 212 -16.90 4.10 -5.77
N LYS A 213 -18.18 4.42 -5.94
CA LYS A 213 -19.08 4.98 -4.91
C LYS A 213 -19.88 3.88 -4.20
N ASN A 214 -20.47 4.20 -3.05
CA ASN A 214 -21.35 3.32 -2.28
C ASN A 214 -20.70 1.99 -1.86
N VAL A 215 -19.38 2.00 -1.65
CA VAL A 215 -18.63 0.82 -1.22
C VAL A 215 -18.75 0.65 0.29
N VAL A 216 -19.11 -0.55 0.74
CA VAL A 216 -19.11 -0.91 2.17
C VAL A 216 -17.66 -0.97 2.64
N SER A 217 -17.34 -0.23 3.72
CA SER A 217 -15.99 -0.14 4.28
C SER A 217 -14.94 0.24 3.23
N PRO A 218 -14.96 1.47 2.70
CA PRO A 218 -14.00 1.91 1.68
C PRO A 218 -12.59 1.91 2.27
N HIS A 219 -11.66 1.25 1.58
CA HIS A 219 -10.27 1.09 2.05
C HIS A 219 -9.29 0.87 0.91
N GLY A 220 -8.01 0.90 1.27
CA GLY A 220 -6.95 0.37 0.44
C GLY A 220 -5.82 -0.20 1.27
N ASN A 221 -4.93 -0.88 0.57
CA ASN A 221 -3.86 -1.67 1.16
C ASN A 221 -2.58 -1.52 0.32
N ILE A 222 -1.45 -1.47 1.00
CA ILE A 222 -0.13 -1.55 0.39
C ILE A 222 0.54 -2.82 0.87
N PHE A 223 1.07 -3.57 -0.09
CA PHE A 223 1.87 -4.75 0.15
C PHE A 223 3.25 -4.60 -0.48
N ILE A 224 4.25 -5.25 0.12
CA ILE A 224 5.63 -5.24 -0.34
C ILE A 224 6.16 -6.66 -0.50
N ARG A 225 6.98 -6.85 -1.54
CA ARG A 225 7.85 -8.02 -1.71
C ARG A 225 9.17 -7.64 -2.39
N ALA A 226 10.12 -8.56 -2.36
CA ALA A 226 11.45 -8.45 -2.97
C ALA A 226 11.37 -8.26 -4.49
#